data_AF-A0AAN4HEG1-F1
#
_entry.id   AF-A0AAN4HEG1-F1
#
_cell.length_a   1.000
_cell.length_b   1.000
_cell.length_c   1.000
_cell.angle_alpha   90.00
_cell.angle_beta   90.00
_cell.angle_gamma   90.00
#
_symmetry.space_group_name_H-M   'P 1'
#
loop_
_entity.id
_entity.type
_entity.pdbx_description
1 polymer ?
#
loop_
_entity_poly.entity_id
_entity_poly.type
_entity_poly.pdbx_seq_one_letter_code
_entity_poly.pdbx_strand_id
1 'polypeptide(L)' 'MDSEEISALELCEQLIRSGKISDERFTTNKPKAYGQVCLALEGFVTEGKLTFVKNDEKRDRVYKVKEEISNI' A
#
# COMPACT_ATOMS: atom_id res chain seq x y z
N MET A 1 14.46 -14.77 -1.73
CA MET A 1 14.25 -13.58 -2.56
C MET A 1 13.86 -12.46 -1.61
N ASP A 2 14.39 -11.26 -1.78
CA ASP A 2 13.92 -10.10 -1.01
C ASP A 2 12.46 -9.88 -1.39
N SER A 3 11.54 -10.31 -0.53
CA SER A 3 10.12 -10.14 -0.81
C SER A 3 9.81 -8.64 -0.83
N GLU A 4 9.27 -8.20 -1.97
CA GLU A 4 9.07 -6.79 -2.32
C GLU A 4 8.16 -6.11 -1.28
N GLU A 5 8.68 -5.03 -0.67
CA GLU A 5 7.89 -4.17 0.21
C GLU A 5 7.01 -3.23 -0.62
N ILE A 6 5.76 -3.06 -0.18
CA ILE A 6 4.76 -2.20 -0.81
C ILE A 6 4.54 -0.99 0.10
N SER A 7 5.02 0.17 -0.32
CA SER A 7 4.66 1.47 0.27
C SER A 7 3.26 1.88 -0.19
N ALA A 8 2.35 2.14 0.74
CA ALA A 8 1.02 2.65 0.41
C ALA A 8 1.09 4.01 -0.28
N LEU A 9 2.04 4.86 0.10
CA LEU A 9 2.25 6.16 -0.54
C LEU A 9 2.78 6.00 -1.96
N GLU A 10 3.79 5.16 -2.18
CA GLU A 10 4.33 4.91 -3.52
C GLU A 10 3.26 4.29 -4.44
N LEU A 11 2.46 3.36 -3.91
CA LEU A 11 1.34 2.79 -4.65
C LEU A 11 0.32 3.87 -5.05
N CYS A 12 0.02 4.84 -4.18
CA CYS A 12 -0.82 5.97 -4.54
C CYS A 12 -0.23 6.75 -5.73
N GLU A 13 1.06 7.08 -5.67
CA GLU A 13 1.73 7.82 -6.75
C GLU A 13 1.71 7.05 -8.08
N GLN A 14 1.92 5.73 -8.05
CA GLN A 14 1.81 4.87 -9.23
C GLN A 14 0.37 4.82 -9.80
N LEU A 15 -0.63 4.73 -8.93
CA LEU A 15 -2.04 4.75 -9.32
C LEU A 15 -2.47 6.10 -9.91
N ILE A 16 -1.95 7.21 -9.38
CA ILE A 16 -2.16 8.56 -9.92
C ILE A 16 -1.51 8.66 -11.30
N ARG A 17 -0.24 8.28 -11.45
CA ARG A 17 0.50 8.33 -12.73
C ARG A 17 -0.15 7.48 -13.82
N SER A 18 -0.81 6.38 -13.44
CA SER A 18 -1.55 5.50 -14.36
C SER A 18 -3.01 5.93 -14.59
N GLY A 19 -3.44 7.05 -14.00
CA GLY A 19 -4.79 7.59 -14.15
C GLY A 19 -5.89 6.75 -13.48
N LYS A 20 -5.53 5.87 -12.53
CA LYS A 20 -6.47 4.99 -11.82
C LYS A 20 -7.15 5.67 -10.64
N ILE A 21 -6.52 6.67 -10.04
CA ILE A 21 -7.08 7.50 -8.98
C ILE A 21 -6.76 8.98 -9.22
N SER A 22 -7.51 9.88 -8.58
CA SER A 22 -7.31 11.32 -8.70
C SER A 22 -6.02 11.79 -8.01
N ASP A 23 -5.34 12.79 -8.61
CA ASP A 23 -4.19 13.50 -8.01
C ASP A 23 -4.63 14.60 -7.02
N GLU A 24 -5.86 14.53 -6.51
CA GLU A 24 -6.30 15.44 -5.47
C GLU A 24 -5.51 15.21 -4.18
N ARG A 25 -4.95 16.30 -3.64
CA ARG A 25 -4.10 16.29 -2.45
C ARG A 25 -4.65 17.19 -1.34
N PHE A 26 -4.30 16.87 -0.10
CA PHE A 26 -4.42 17.80 1.01
C PHE A 26 -3.35 18.90 0.91
N THR A 27 -3.47 19.96 1.72
CA THR A 27 -2.45 21.01 1.84
C THR A 27 -1.08 20.48 2.31
N THR A 28 -1.05 19.27 2.89
CA THR A 28 0.17 18.54 3.25
C THR A 28 0.81 17.77 2.09
N ASN A 29 0.32 17.95 0.86
CA ASN A 29 0.72 17.22 -0.36
C ASN A 29 0.42 15.71 -0.36
N LYS A 30 -0.22 15.21 0.69
CA LYS A 30 -0.62 13.79 0.78
C LYS A 30 -1.84 13.53 -0.14
N PRO A 31 -1.84 12.46 -0.95
CA PRO A 31 -2.99 12.08 -1.77
C PRO A 31 -4.24 11.88 -0.91
N LYS A 32 -5.37 12.46 -1.32
CA LYS A 32 -6.65 12.25 -0.62
C LYS A 32 -7.10 10.79 -0.65
N ALA A 33 -6.76 10.08 -1.73
CA ALA A 33 -7.03 8.66 -1.91
C ALA A 33 -6.18 7.74 -0.99
N TYR A 34 -5.17 8.27 -0.30
CA TYR A 34 -4.27 7.47 0.55
C TYR A 34 -5.02 6.63 1.58
N GLY A 35 -6.04 7.19 2.24
CA GLY A 35 -6.84 6.45 3.21
C GLY A 35 -7.56 5.25 2.59
N GLN A 36 -8.09 5.40 1.37
CA GLN A 36 -8.78 4.33 0.65
C GLN A 36 -7.81 3.24 0.20
N VAL A 37 -6.60 3.61 -0.25
CA VAL A 37 -5.55 2.65 -0.60
C VAL A 37 -5.11 1.84 0.62
N CYS A 38 -4.93 2.47 1.78
CA CYS A 38 -4.65 1.77 3.03
C CYS A 38 -5.73 0.77 3.41
N LEU A 39 -7.01 1.15 3.30
CA LEU A 39 -8.14 0.24 3.56
C LEU A 39 -8.15 -0.96 2.62
N ALA A 40 -7.86 -0.74 1.33
CA ALA A 40 -7.76 -1.83 0.36
C ALA A 40 -6.62 -2.81 0.71
N LEU A 41 -5.45 -2.28 1.11
CA LEU A 41 -4.30 -3.08 1.55
C LEU A 41 -4.60 -3.86 2.83
N GLU A 42 -5.35 -3.29 3.78
CA GLU A 42 -5.84 -3.98 4.97
C GLU A 42 -6.80 -5.13 4.62
N GLY A 43 -7.62 -4.98 3.58
CA GLY A 43 -8.44 -6.06 3.03
C GLY A 43 -7.57 -7.25 2.59
N PHE A 44 -6.49 -6.99 1.85
CA PHE A 44 -5.56 -8.04 1.43
C PHE A 44 -4.78 -8.67 2.58
N VAL A 45 -4.50 -7.93 3.66
CA VAL A 45 -3.94 -8.50 4.89
C VAL A 45 -4.93 -9.46 5.53
N THR A 46 -6.20 -9.08 5.61
CA THR A 46 -7.28 -9.91 6.15
C THR A 46 -7.48 -11.19 5.33
N GLU A 47 -7.36 -11.10 4.01
CA GLU A 47 -7.37 -12.24 3.09
C GLU A 47 -6.09 -13.11 3.15
N GLY A 48 -5.10 -12.71 3.94
CA GLY A 48 -3.83 -13.42 4.09
C GLY A 48 -2.89 -13.30 2.88
N LYS A 49 -3.15 -12.39 1.94
CA LYS A 49 -2.31 -12.13 0.75
C LYS A 49 -1.13 -11.20 1.05
N LEU A 50 -1.32 -10.26 1.98
CA LEU A 50 -0.29 -9.34 2.45
C LEU A 50 0.00 -9.55 3.92
N THR A 51 1.21 -9.18 4.33
CA THR A 51 1.58 -8.97 5.72
C THR A 51 1.81 -7.49 5.94
N PHE A 52 1.19 -6.91 6.97
CA PHE A 52 1.50 -5.56 7.40
C PHE A 52 2.87 -5.55 8.10
N VAL A 53 3.80 -4.70 7.63
CA VAL A 53 5.19 -4.66 8.12
C VAL A 53 5.37 -3.56 9.15
N LYS A 54 5.03 -2.32 8.79
CA LYS A 54 5.20 -1.15 9.65
C LYS A 54 4.27 -0.02 9.27
N ASN A 55 3.95 0.80 10.27
CA ASN A 55 3.37 2.12 10.10
C ASN A 55 4.36 3.10 10.71
N ASP A 56 5.06 3.85 9.86
CA ASP A 56 5.81 5.00 10.32
C ASP A 56 4.76 6.07 10.63
N GLU A 57 4.46 6.25 11.92
CA GLU A 57 3.20 6.73 12.53
C GLU A 57 2.53 7.96 11.91
N LYS A 58 3.19 8.67 10.99
CA LYS A 58 2.65 9.83 10.26
C LYS A 58 2.98 9.90 8.77
N ARG A 59 3.84 9.02 8.24
CA ARG A 59 4.41 9.16 6.90
C ARG A 59 3.87 8.12 5.95
N ASP A 60 4.03 6.84 6.28
CA ASP A 60 3.70 5.77 5.35
C ASP A 60 3.39 4.44 6.05
N ARG A 61 2.63 3.59 5.35
CA ARG A 61 2.32 2.22 5.74
C ARG A 61 2.93 1.28 4.73
N VAL A 62 3.69 0.32 5.23
CA VAL A 62 4.42 -0.65 4.41
C VAL A 62 3.85 -2.03 4.64
N TYR A 63 3.62 -2.72 3.54
CA TYR A 63 3.10 -4.07 3.46
C TYR A 63 4.09 -4.94 2.72
N LYS A 64 3.93 -6.25 2.80
CA LYS A 64 4.78 -7.22 2.12
C LYS A 64 3.92 -8.33 1.56
N VAL A 65 4.20 -8.76 0.33
CA VAL A 65 3.51 -9.91 -0.25
C VAL A 65 3.84 -11.13 0.59
N LYS A 66 2.80 -11.85 1.04
CA LYS A 66 3.01 -13.12 1.71
C LYS A 66 3.53 -14.09 0.66
N GLU A 67 4.78 -14.51 0.77
CA GLU A 67 5.28 -15.59 -0.07
C GLU A 67 4.41 -16.82 0.23
N GLU A 68 3.64 -17.26 -0.76
CA GLU A 68 3.06 -18.60 -0.70
C GLU A 68 4.25 -19.56 -0.66
N ILE A 69 4.46 -20.19 0.50
CA ILE A 69 5.37 -21.33 0.57
C ILE A 69 4.74 -22.39 -0.34
N SER A 70 5.19 -22.42 -1.58
CA SER A 70 4.90 -23.50 -2.52
C SER A 70 5.63 -24.72 -1.99
N ASN A 71 5.04 -25.40 -1.02
CA ASN A 71 5.43 -26.75 -0.65
C ASN A 71 4.97 -27.65 -1.80
N ILE A 72 5.84 -27.81 -2.81
CA ILE A 72 5.79 -28.90 -3.78
C ILE A 72 6.58 -30.07 -3.20
#